data_AF-A0A969XVE2-F1
#
_entry.id   AF-A0A969XVE2-F1
#
_cell.length_a   1.000
_cell.length_b   1.000
_cell.length_c   1.000
_cell.angle_alpha   90.00
_cell.angle_beta   90.00
_cell.angle_gamma   90.00
#
_symmetry.space_group_name_H-M   'P 1'
#
loop_
_entity.id
_entity.type
_entity.pdbx_description
1 polymer ?
#
loop_
_entity_poly.entity_id
_entity_poly.type
_entity_poly.pdbx_seq_one_letter_code
_entity_poly.pdbx_strand_id
1 'polypeptide(L)'
;MIATRCEGCGGTFEVDDAWAGRRARCRRCGTVIAIPELDIFEIRDDAPLPLAGGEEEDSRPEPAAVPVEAVPDDAPIVLDHATGEKARAAVRAAAGYTTTEPRRSFWADLAYSFVFPFPGTNAIRFASVVAFYLIYAFLGYAAWYGTVGRGAIAGWLSAYFFSIIQDTCAGEDCLSGFSLESGYDGIVAPFFAMLGTYLWVGWPWIIWWAVMSSRGGILPDPTADLAVSIGLYALAVFLWPMTVLTVAIFGFSMDVLRYDRQLLTIGRNFGPYAIVILALGLTAAIAVGFRQLVQRVPLASGAGIAWSLGGAVISAYVAVVTMRTIGLFYRHNKRHFAWEAE
;
A
#
# COMPACT_ATOMS: atom_id res chain seq x y z
N MET A 1 -30.68 3.51 -37.83
CA MET A 1 -29.91 4.24 -36.81
C MET A 1 -30.07 3.52 -35.48
N ILE A 2 -28.97 3.20 -34.80
CA ILE A 2 -28.95 2.47 -33.51
C ILE A 2 -28.74 3.48 -32.38
N ALA A 3 -29.70 3.58 -31.46
CA ALA A 3 -29.55 4.35 -30.23
C ALA A 3 -28.83 3.49 -29.16
N THR A 4 -27.64 3.91 -28.74
CA THR A 4 -26.84 3.20 -27.74
C THR A 4 -26.59 4.09 -26.53
N ARG A 5 -26.56 3.48 -25.33
CA ARG A 5 -26.25 4.19 -24.08
C ARG A 5 -24.81 3.88 -23.68
N CYS A 6 -24.05 4.93 -23.37
CA CYS A 6 -22.70 4.76 -22.86
C CYS A 6 -22.69 4.31 -21.40
N GLU A 7 -22.05 3.19 -21.10
CA GLU A 7 -21.89 2.66 -19.73
C GLU A 7 -21.00 3.55 -18.85
N GLY A 8 -20.09 4.33 -19.45
CA GLY A 8 -19.14 5.17 -18.72
C GLY A 8 -19.70 6.52 -18.26
N CYS A 9 -20.56 7.17 -19.07
CA CYS A 9 -21.10 8.50 -18.74
C CYS A 9 -22.63 8.60 -18.77
N GLY A 10 -23.32 7.50 -19.07
CA GLY A 10 -24.79 7.43 -19.15
C GLY A 10 -25.41 8.17 -20.34
N GLY A 11 -24.61 8.82 -21.19
CA GLY A 11 -25.06 9.56 -22.36
C GLY A 11 -25.58 8.64 -23.47
N THR A 12 -26.69 9.04 -24.10
CA THR A 12 -27.27 8.36 -25.27
C THR A 12 -26.72 8.96 -26.56
N PHE A 13 -26.30 8.09 -27.49
CA PHE A 13 -25.77 8.49 -28.79
C PHE A 13 -26.39 7.63 -29.88
N GLU A 14 -26.74 8.26 -31.00
CA GLU A 14 -27.21 7.59 -32.20
C GLU A 14 -26.03 7.31 -33.12
N VAL A 15 -25.93 6.06 -33.59
CA VAL A 15 -24.90 5.63 -34.51
C VAL A 15 -25.56 5.02 -35.76
N ASP A 16 -24.95 5.23 -36.91
CA ASP A 16 -25.41 4.68 -38.18
C ASP A 16 -25.35 3.13 -38.14
N ASP A 17 -26.31 2.49 -38.82
CA ASP A 17 -26.46 1.02 -38.84
C ASP A 17 -25.23 0.32 -39.43
N ALA A 18 -24.45 1.03 -40.25
CA ALA A 18 -23.18 0.55 -40.80
C ALA A 18 -22.11 0.20 -39.73
N TRP A 19 -22.31 0.63 -38.48
CA TRP A 19 -21.38 0.38 -37.36
C TRP A 19 -21.86 -0.71 -36.39
N ALA A 20 -22.95 -1.41 -36.71
CA ALA A 20 -23.41 -2.57 -35.95
C ALA A 20 -22.28 -3.60 -35.77
N GLY A 21 -22.12 -4.13 -34.54
CA GLY A 21 -21.07 -5.09 -34.17
C GLY A 21 -19.67 -4.51 -33.97
N ARG A 22 -19.45 -3.22 -34.22
CA ARG A 22 -18.13 -2.58 -34.06
C ARG A 22 -18.00 -1.86 -32.72
N ARG A 23 -16.74 -1.64 -32.30
CA ARG A 23 -16.39 -0.85 -31.12
C ARG A 23 -16.24 0.63 -31.48
N ALA A 24 -17.01 1.50 -30.84
CA ALA A 24 -16.97 2.94 -31.04
C ALA A 24 -16.52 3.67 -29.77
N ARG A 25 -15.76 4.76 -29.92
CA ARG A 25 -15.31 5.57 -28.79
C ARG A 25 -16.32 6.67 -28.47
N CYS A 26 -16.78 6.74 -27.23
CA CYS A 26 -17.67 7.81 -26.76
C CYS A 26 -16.98 9.17 -26.89
N ARG A 27 -17.62 10.12 -27.57
CA ARG A 27 -17.09 11.49 -27.72
C ARG A 27 -17.05 12.29 -26.42
N ARG A 28 -17.80 11.86 -25.39
CA ARG A 28 -17.95 12.61 -24.13
C ARG A 28 -17.00 12.13 -23.02
N CYS A 29 -16.74 10.83 -22.92
CA CYS A 29 -15.88 10.27 -21.86
C CYS A 29 -14.73 9.40 -22.37
N GLY A 30 -14.62 9.16 -23.68
CA GLY A 30 -13.54 8.38 -24.27
C GLY A 30 -13.65 6.85 -24.08
N THR A 31 -14.67 6.36 -23.38
CA THR A 31 -14.93 4.92 -23.18
C THR A 31 -15.26 4.24 -24.52
N VAL A 32 -14.70 3.05 -24.75
CA VAL A 32 -14.97 2.23 -25.94
C VAL A 32 -16.22 1.38 -25.68
N ILE A 33 -17.27 1.58 -26.47
CA ILE A 33 -18.58 0.92 -26.35
C ILE A 33 -18.74 -0.04 -27.53
N ALA A 34 -19.27 -1.24 -27.31
CA ALA A 34 -19.66 -2.16 -28.38
C ALA A 34 -21.07 -1.81 -28.89
N ILE A 35 -21.22 -1.61 -30.20
CA ILE A 35 -22.52 -1.35 -30.82
C ILE A 35 -23.20 -2.71 -31.08
N PRO A 36 -24.46 -2.92 -30.64
CA PRO A 36 -25.18 -4.18 -30.87
C PRO A 36 -25.24 -4.54 -32.36
N GLU A 37 -25.14 -5.84 -32.67
CA GLU A 37 -25.37 -6.34 -34.03
C GLU A 37 -26.87 -6.31 -34.35
N LEU A 38 -27.22 -5.93 -35.58
CA LEU A 38 -28.57 -6.04 -36.09
C LEU A 38 -28.77 -7.48 -36.58
N ASP A 39 -29.58 -8.26 -35.86
CA ASP A 39 -30.02 -9.59 -36.33
C ASP A 39 -31.00 -9.40 -37.49
N ILE A 40 -30.50 -9.52 -38.71
CA ILE A 40 -31.32 -9.63 -39.92
C ILE A 40 -31.69 -11.11 -40.05
N PHE A 41 -32.88 -11.49 -39.58
CA PHE A 41 -33.40 -12.85 -39.77
C PHE A 41 -33.70 -13.10 -41.25
N GLU A 42 -32.91 -13.97 -41.90
CA GLU A 42 -33.27 -14.59 -43.18
C GLU A 42 -34.47 -15.54 -42.96
N ILE A 43 -35.59 -15.22 -43.61
CA ILE A 43 -36.80 -16.05 -43.65
C ILE A 43 -36.54 -17.19 -44.64
N ARG A 44 -36.45 -18.43 -44.14
CA ARG A 44 -36.62 -19.64 -44.97
C ARG A 44 -38.10 -20.00 -44.98
N ASP A 45 -38.71 -19.84 -46.15
CA ASP A 45 -39.97 -20.47 -46.52
C ASP A 45 -39.86 -21.98 -46.31
N ASP A 46 -40.76 -22.56 -45.51
CA ASP A 46 -41.37 -23.87 -45.74
C ASP A 46 -42.45 -24.17 -44.68
N ALA A 47 -43.68 -24.34 -45.18
CA ALA A 47 -44.84 -25.03 -44.58
C ALA A 47 -45.93 -24.21 -43.83
N PRO A 48 -47.21 -24.63 -43.95
CA PRO A 48 -48.34 -23.72 -44.17
C PRO A 48 -49.17 -23.35 -42.92
N LEU A 49 -49.82 -22.18 -43.03
CA LEU A 49 -50.82 -21.62 -42.11
C LEU A 49 -52.02 -22.53 -41.84
N PRO A 50 -52.48 -22.64 -40.58
CA PRO A 50 -53.89 -22.81 -40.26
C PRO A 50 -54.48 -21.47 -39.79
N LEU A 51 -55.51 -21.03 -40.51
CA LEU A 51 -56.33 -19.86 -40.17
C LEU A 51 -57.28 -20.14 -39.01
N ALA A 52 -57.54 -19.04 -38.29
CA ALA A 52 -58.78 -18.65 -37.60
C ALA A 52 -59.01 -19.05 -36.13
N GLY A 53 -59.08 -18.01 -35.30
CA GLY A 53 -60.12 -17.85 -34.29
C GLY A 53 -59.63 -17.66 -32.85
N GLY A 54 -59.99 -16.53 -32.25
CA GLY A 54 -60.13 -16.41 -30.79
C GLY A 54 -59.23 -15.36 -30.15
N GLU A 55 -59.86 -14.40 -29.49
CA GLU A 55 -59.28 -13.26 -28.78
C GLU A 55 -58.54 -13.65 -27.49
N GLU A 56 -57.58 -12.79 -27.12
CA GLU A 56 -57.13 -12.39 -25.77
C GLU A 56 -56.90 -13.46 -24.68
N GLU A 57 -55.64 -13.64 -24.24
CA GLU A 57 -55.28 -13.45 -22.82
C GLU A 57 -53.77 -13.27 -22.59
N ASP A 58 -53.48 -12.27 -21.76
CA ASP A 58 -52.20 -11.86 -21.19
C ASP A 58 -51.49 -13.00 -20.43
N SER A 59 -50.27 -13.34 -20.83
CA SER A 59 -49.33 -14.11 -19.99
C SER A 59 -47.90 -13.92 -20.47
N ARG A 60 -47.36 -12.72 -20.22
CA ARG A 60 -45.91 -12.56 -20.17
C ARG A 60 -45.38 -13.37 -18.99
N PRO A 61 -44.41 -14.29 -19.16
CA PRO A 61 -43.74 -14.88 -18.02
C PRO A 61 -42.97 -13.76 -17.30
N GLU A 62 -43.44 -13.40 -16.11
CA GLU A 62 -42.70 -12.61 -15.15
C GLU A 62 -41.36 -13.32 -14.93
N PRO A 63 -40.20 -12.68 -15.23
CA PRO A 63 -38.93 -13.30 -14.94
C PRO A 63 -38.83 -13.46 -13.43
N ALA A 64 -38.75 -14.72 -13.00
CA ALA A 64 -38.62 -15.11 -11.61
C ALA A 64 -37.59 -14.22 -10.91
N ALA A 65 -38.08 -13.40 -9.98
CA ALA A 65 -37.24 -12.65 -9.07
C ALA A 65 -36.38 -13.66 -8.32
N VAL A 66 -35.07 -13.64 -8.59
CA VAL A 66 -34.09 -14.23 -7.68
C VAL A 66 -34.31 -13.52 -6.34
N PRO A 67 -34.71 -14.22 -5.27
CA PRO A 67 -34.83 -13.58 -3.98
C PRO A 67 -33.44 -13.12 -3.59
N VAL A 68 -33.24 -11.79 -3.59
CA VAL A 68 -32.16 -11.19 -2.81
C VAL A 68 -32.58 -11.45 -1.36
N GLU A 69 -32.08 -12.54 -0.79
CA GLU A 69 -32.20 -12.77 0.65
C GLU A 69 -31.63 -11.53 1.35
N ALA A 70 -32.53 -10.75 1.94
CA ALA A 70 -32.18 -9.66 2.80
C ALA A 70 -31.37 -10.24 3.96
N VAL A 71 -30.08 -9.89 4.01
CA VAL A 71 -29.22 -10.18 5.15
C VAL A 71 -29.93 -9.58 6.38
N PRO A 72 -30.31 -10.38 7.38
CA PRO A 72 -30.98 -9.86 8.57
C PRO A 72 -30.02 -8.91 9.30
N ASP A 73 -30.51 -7.71 9.65
CA ASP A 73 -29.75 -6.68 10.38
C ASP A 73 -29.23 -7.14 11.75
N ASP A 74 -29.68 -8.31 12.24
CA ASP A 74 -29.38 -8.86 13.56
C ASP A 74 -28.60 -10.20 13.53
N ALA A 75 -28.02 -10.59 12.39
CA ALA A 75 -27.15 -11.76 12.36
C ALA A 75 -25.87 -11.48 13.17
N PRO A 76 -25.49 -12.34 14.16
CA PRO A 76 -24.27 -12.13 14.91
C PRO A 76 -23.11 -12.12 13.92
N ILE A 77 -22.36 -11.01 13.92
CA ILE A 77 -21.16 -10.86 13.10
C ILE A 77 -20.17 -11.93 13.58
N VAL A 78 -20.20 -13.09 12.93
CA VAL A 78 -19.13 -14.08 13.06
C VAL A 78 -17.95 -13.49 12.31
N LEU A 79 -17.11 -12.76 13.04
CA LEU A 79 -15.85 -12.25 12.53
C LEU A 79 -14.89 -13.41 12.30
N ASP A 80 -15.02 -14.06 11.15
CA ASP A 80 -13.91 -14.79 10.56
C ASP A 80 -12.94 -13.76 9.95
N HIS A 81 -12.08 -13.20 10.82
CA HIS A 81 -11.13 -12.14 10.50
C HIS A 81 -10.04 -12.56 9.48
N ALA A 82 -9.86 -13.85 9.22
CA ALA A 82 -8.79 -14.39 8.39
C ALA A 82 -9.11 -14.37 6.89
N THR A 83 -10.39 -14.42 6.52
CA THR A 83 -10.83 -14.39 5.11
C THR A 83 -11.00 -12.96 4.60
N GLY A 84 -11.25 -11.99 5.48
CA GLY A 84 -11.52 -10.60 5.11
C GLY A 84 -10.32 -9.85 4.53
N GLU A 85 -9.10 -10.04 5.06
CA GLU A 85 -7.93 -9.28 4.59
C GLU A 85 -7.33 -9.85 3.31
N LYS A 86 -7.27 -11.18 3.18
CA LYS A 86 -6.92 -11.84 1.91
C LYS A 86 -7.99 -11.62 0.83
N ALA A 87 -9.28 -11.60 1.17
CA ALA A 87 -10.33 -11.21 0.24
C ALA A 87 -10.24 -9.72 -0.12
N ARG A 88 -9.91 -8.81 0.82
CA ARG A 88 -9.67 -7.40 0.52
C ARG A 88 -8.42 -7.20 -0.32
N ALA A 89 -7.33 -7.91 -0.06
CA ALA A 89 -6.10 -7.87 -0.85
C ALA A 89 -6.34 -8.44 -2.26
N ALA A 90 -7.09 -9.54 -2.39
CA ALA A 90 -7.49 -10.13 -3.67
C ALA A 90 -8.47 -9.24 -4.45
N VAL A 91 -9.42 -8.59 -3.78
CA VAL A 91 -10.33 -7.60 -4.39
C VAL A 91 -9.57 -6.31 -4.76
N ARG A 92 -8.58 -5.87 -3.97
CA ARG A 92 -7.70 -4.72 -4.26
C ARG A 92 -6.73 -5.01 -5.42
N ALA A 93 -6.29 -6.27 -5.56
CA ALA A 93 -5.51 -6.75 -6.70
C ALA A 93 -6.38 -6.96 -7.95
N ALA A 94 -7.61 -7.46 -7.83
CA ALA A 94 -8.53 -7.70 -8.94
C ALA A 94 -9.25 -6.44 -9.44
N ALA A 95 -9.42 -5.42 -8.59
CA ALA A 95 -10.12 -4.18 -8.94
C ALA A 95 -9.23 -3.09 -9.55
N GLY A 96 -7.93 -3.34 -9.74
CA GLY A 96 -7.00 -2.36 -10.31
C GLY A 96 -7.08 -0.99 -9.62
N TYR A 97 -6.76 -0.90 -8.32
CA TYR A 97 -6.64 0.34 -7.53
C TYR A 97 -7.53 1.49 -8.06
N THR A 98 -8.84 1.41 -7.85
CA THR A 98 -9.77 2.52 -8.06
C THR A 98 -9.46 3.62 -7.04
N THR A 99 -8.40 4.38 -7.30
CA THR A 99 -7.98 5.50 -6.48
C THR A 99 -9.08 6.55 -6.50
N THR A 100 -9.83 6.70 -5.40
CA THR A 100 -10.56 7.94 -5.16
C THR A 100 -9.58 9.10 -5.28
N GLU A 101 -9.85 10.06 -6.15
CA GLU A 101 -8.96 11.20 -6.36
C GLU A 101 -8.66 11.91 -5.02
N PRO A 102 -7.43 12.44 -4.84
CA PRO A 102 -7.06 13.13 -3.61
C PRO A 102 -7.99 14.32 -3.37
N ARG A 103 -8.70 14.33 -2.24
CA ARG A 103 -9.59 15.44 -1.86
C ARG A 103 -8.84 16.68 -1.35
N ARG A 104 -7.57 16.52 -0.95
CA ARG A 104 -6.73 17.54 -0.32
C ARG A 104 -5.41 17.67 -1.07
N SER A 105 -4.71 18.77 -0.83
CA SER A 105 -3.35 18.95 -1.35
C SER A 105 -2.35 18.07 -0.60
N PHE A 106 -1.27 17.68 -1.27
CA PHE A 106 -0.19 16.88 -0.68
C PHE A 106 0.31 17.45 0.66
N TRP A 107 0.43 18.79 0.75
CA TRP A 107 0.88 19.48 1.96
C TRP A 107 -0.09 19.34 3.13
N ALA A 108 -1.39 19.42 2.87
CA ALA A 108 -2.40 19.26 3.91
C ALA A 108 -2.42 17.83 4.44
N ASP A 109 -2.29 16.82 3.57
CA ASP A 109 -2.24 15.42 3.98
C ASP A 109 -0.91 15.05 4.67
N LEU A 110 0.19 15.66 4.25
CA LEU A 110 1.48 15.53 4.94
C LEU A 110 1.43 16.09 6.35
N ALA A 111 0.94 17.32 6.53
CA ALA A 111 0.77 17.93 7.84
C ALA A 111 -0.19 17.11 8.72
N TYR A 112 -1.29 16.64 8.14
CA TYR A 112 -2.24 15.77 8.83
C TYR A 112 -1.60 14.46 9.29
N SER A 113 -0.61 13.93 8.58
CA SER A 113 0.08 12.69 8.95
C SER A 113 0.80 12.75 10.30
N PHE A 114 1.22 13.94 10.75
CA PHE A 114 1.82 14.11 12.09
C PHE A 114 0.78 14.05 13.22
N VAL A 115 -0.47 14.43 12.95
CA VAL A 115 -1.57 14.38 13.94
C VAL A 115 -2.43 13.12 13.78
N PHE A 116 -2.28 12.44 12.65
CA PHE A 116 -3.04 11.27 12.22
C PHE A 116 -3.21 10.14 13.24
N PRO A 117 -2.21 9.81 14.09
CA PRO A 117 -2.34 8.72 15.04
C PRO A 117 -3.26 9.01 16.24
N PHE A 118 -3.60 10.27 16.51
CA PHE A 118 -4.29 10.68 17.75
C PHE A 118 -5.83 10.74 17.71
N PRO A 119 -6.54 11.02 16.59
CA PRO A 119 -7.99 11.11 16.60
C PRO A 119 -8.72 9.76 16.44
N GLY A 120 -9.83 9.59 17.18
CA GLY A 120 -10.84 8.55 16.94
C GLY A 120 -10.32 7.11 16.99
N THR A 121 -10.73 6.28 16.02
CA THR A 121 -10.30 4.87 15.90
C THR A 121 -8.81 4.70 15.62
N ASN A 122 -8.13 5.75 15.13
CA ASN A 122 -6.68 5.71 14.89
C ASN A 122 -5.90 5.69 16.21
N ALA A 123 -6.39 6.33 17.27
CA ALA A 123 -5.75 6.29 18.59
C ALA A 123 -5.61 4.87 19.13
N ILE A 124 -6.66 4.06 18.97
CA ILE A 124 -6.69 2.67 19.43
C ILE A 124 -5.71 1.82 18.61
N ARG A 125 -5.70 1.99 17.29
CA ARG A 125 -4.75 1.30 16.38
C ARG A 125 -3.31 1.74 16.62
N PHE A 126 -3.08 3.00 16.96
CA PHE A 126 -1.75 3.48 17.33
C PHE A 126 -1.30 2.93 18.68
N ALA A 127 -2.19 2.85 19.67
CA ALA A 127 -1.90 2.29 20.99
C ALA A 127 -1.47 0.82 20.91
N SER A 128 -2.04 0.02 19.98
CA SER A 128 -1.58 -1.36 19.78
C SER A 128 -0.15 -1.42 19.25
N VAL A 129 0.20 -0.60 18.26
CA VAL A 129 1.58 -0.50 17.74
C VAL A 129 2.54 -0.10 18.85
N VAL A 130 2.17 0.89 19.67
CA VAL A 130 2.94 1.28 20.85
C VAL A 130 3.12 0.11 21.80
N ALA A 131 2.07 -0.66 22.09
CA ALA A 131 2.15 -1.85 22.94
C ALA A 131 3.14 -2.88 22.39
N PHE A 132 3.13 -3.17 21.08
CA PHE A 132 4.11 -4.07 20.46
C PHE A 132 5.53 -3.53 20.53
N TYR A 133 5.74 -2.23 20.37
CA TYR A 133 7.06 -1.61 20.55
C TYR A 133 7.55 -1.68 22.01
N LEU A 134 6.65 -1.54 22.98
CA LEU A 134 6.99 -1.71 24.40
C LEU A 134 7.36 -3.16 24.72
N ILE A 135 6.60 -4.12 24.19
CA ILE A 135 6.90 -5.56 24.33
C ILE A 135 8.24 -5.87 23.64
N TYR A 136 8.49 -5.33 22.44
CA TYR A 136 9.76 -5.46 21.72
C TYR A 136 10.95 -4.91 22.53
N ALA A 137 10.78 -3.75 23.18
CA ALA A 137 11.79 -3.19 24.06
C ALA A 137 12.05 -4.12 25.26
N PHE A 138 10.99 -4.59 25.91
CA PHE A 138 11.04 -5.49 27.07
C PHE A 138 11.70 -6.84 26.75
N LEU A 139 11.40 -7.44 25.60
CA LEU A 139 12.02 -8.69 25.14
C LEU A 139 13.55 -8.59 25.02
N GLY A 140 14.11 -7.38 24.93
CA GLY A 140 15.56 -7.19 24.93
C GLY A 140 16.26 -7.65 26.19
N TYR A 141 15.52 -7.74 27.30
CA TYR A 141 16.06 -8.20 28.58
C TYR A 141 15.94 -9.73 28.75
N ALA A 142 15.24 -10.43 27.86
CA ALA A 142 14.91 -11.85 27.98
C ALA A 142 15.90 -12.80 27.28
N ALA A 143 17.16 -12.38 27.10
CA ALA A 143 18.23 -13.15 26.47
C ALA A 143 17.80 -13.82 25.14
N TRP A 144 18.06 -15.12 24.95
CA TRP A 144 17.81 -15.80 23.68
C TRP A 144 16.32 -15.94 23.33
N TYR A 145 15.45 -16.20 24.31
CA TYR A 145 14.00 -16.22 24.12
C TYR A 145 13.49 -14.85 23.64
N GLY A 146 14.12 -13.79 24.15
CA GLY A 146 13.91 -12.41 23.72
C GLY A 146 14.18 -12.19 22.23
N THR A 147 15.25 -12.77 21.70
CA THR A 147 15.62 -12.64 20.28
C THR A 147 14.57 -13.25 19.36
N VAL A 148 14.05 -14.45 19.69
CA VAL A 148 13.00 -15.11 18.89
C VAL A 148 11.72 -14.29 18.92
N GLY A 149 11.30 -13.84 20.11
CA GLY A 149 10.12 -12.98 20.25
C GLY A 149 10.26 -11.65 19.51
N ARG A 150 11.46 -11.04 19.52
CA ARG A 150 11.77 -9.83 18.74
C ARG A 150 11.68 -10.06 17.25
N GLY A 151 12.15 -11.21 16.75
CA GLY A 151 12.00 -11.58 15.34
C GLY A 151 10.53 -11.68 14.93
N ALA A 152 9.71 -12.34 15.76
CA ALA A 152 8.26 -12.45 15.50
C ALA A 152 7.56 -11.09 15.50
N ILE A 153 7.84 -10.22 16.48
CA ILE A 153 7.27 -8.87 16.53
C ILE A 153 7.79 -8.02 15.36
N ALA A 154 9.06 -8.12 14.99
CA ALA A 154 9.61 -7.40 13.85
C ALA A 154 8.94 -7.80 12.53
N GLY A 155 8.64 -9.09 12.35
CA GLY A 155 7.90 -9.57 11.19
C GLY A 155 6.47 -9.04 11.14
N TRP A 156 5.77 -9.09 12.26
CA TRP A 156 4.43 -8.53 12.38
C TRP A 156 4.42 -7.00 12.14
N LEU A 157 5.34 -6.26 12.76
CA LEU A 157 5.49 -4.82 12.54
C LEU A 157 5.77 -4.50 11.07
N SER A 158 6.58 -5.32 10.39
CA SER A 158 6.85 -5.17 8.96
C SER A 158 5.58 -5.33 8.13
N ALA A 159 4.75 -6.34 8.44
CA ALA A 159 3.47 -6.56 7.77
C ALA A 159 2.55 -5.34 7.94
N TYR A 160 2.43 -4.86 9.18
CA TYR A 160 1.65 -3.69 9.53
C TYR A 160 2.16 -2.40 8.85
N PHE A 161 3.47 -2.24 8.68
CA PHE A 161 4.03 -1.11 7.96
C PHE A 161 3.71 -1.14 6.47
N PHE A 162 3.75 -2.33 5.84
CA PHE A 162 3.32 -2.49 4.45
C PHE A 162 1.84 -2.19 4.29
N SER A 163 0.98 -2.63 5.22
CA SER A 163 -0.45 -2.34 5.16
C SER A 163 -0.75 -0.84 5.32
N ILE A 164 -0.02 -0.11 6.19
CA ILE A 164 -0.12 1.36 6.25
C ILE A 164 0.18 2.00 4.88
N ILE A 165 1.26 1.56 4.20
CA ILE A 165 1.62 2.10 2.89
C ILE A 165 0.49 1.82 1.89
N GLN A 166 0.02 0.56 1.82
CA GLN A 166 -1.03 0.13 0.89
C GLN A 166 -2.36 0.85 1.13
N ASP A 167 -2.83 0.91 2.38
CA ASP A 167 -4.09 1.58 2.74
C ASP A 167 -3.99 3.09 2.45
N THR A 168 -2.82 3.72 2.71
CA THR A 168 -2.59 5.12 2.35
C THR A 168 -2.59 5.34 0.83
N CYS A 169 -2.00 4.42 0.06
CA CYS A 169 -2.02 4.43 -1.41
C CYS A 169 -3.45 4.26 -1.96
N ALA A 170 -4.28 3.43 -1.31
CA ALA A 170 -5.68 3.23 -1.65
C ALA A 170 -6.56 4.45 -1.31
N GLY A 171 -6.05 5.35 -0.47
CA GLY A 171 -6.73 6.56 -0.05
C GLY A 171 -7.56 6.40 1.22
N GLU A 172 -7.30 5.35 2.01
CA GLU A 172 -7.90 5.15 3.31
C GLU A 172 -7.31 6.13 4.34
N ASP A 173 -8.18 6.86 5.05
CA ASP A 173 -7.81 7.82 6.08
C ASP A 173 -7.92 7.23 7.50
N CYS A 174 -7.77 5.92 7.63
CA CYS A 174 -7.67 5.23 8.91
C CYS A 174 -6.41 4.36 8.96
N LEU A 175 -5.81 4.21 10.14
CA LEU A 175 -4.66 3.29 10.33
C LEU A 175 -5.07 1.89 9.94
N SER A 176 -4.16 1.05 9.46
CA SER A 176 -4.56 -0.30 9.04
C SER A 176 -5.22 -1.09 10.16
N GLY A 177 -6.16 -1.95 9.79
CA GLY A 177 -6.81 -2.86 10.73
C GLY A 177 -5.79 -3.79 11.39
N PHE A 178 -6.08 -4.20 12.61
CA PHE A 178 -5.28 -5.22 13.28
C PHE A 178 -5.65 -6.59 12.73
N SER A 179 -4.72 -7.27 12.07
CA SER A 179 -4.79 -8.71 11.87
C SER A 179 -3.58 -9.39 12.52
N LEU A 180 -3.87 -10.39 13.34
CA LEU A 180 -2.90 -11.38 13.77
C LEU A 180 -2.96 -12.53 12.77
N GLU A 181 -2.58 -12.27 11.52
CA GLU A 181 -2.31 -13.40 10.62
C GLU A 181 -1.10 -14.15 11.18
N SER A 182 -1.34 -15.37 11.64
CA SER A 182 -0.29 -16.24 12.16
C SER A 182 0.37 -17.02 11.04
N GLY A 183 1.68 -17.23 11.12
CA GLY A 183 2.41 -18.14 10.25
C GLY A 183 3.36 -17.46 9.27
N TYR A 184 3.56 -18.09 8.11
CA TYR A 184 4.54 -17.64 7.13
C TYR A 184 4.17 -16.30 6.48
N ASP A 185 2.92 -16.17 6.01
CA ASP A 185 2.44 -14.99 5.28
C ASP A 185 2.38 -13.73 6.16
N GLY A 186 1.99 -13.89 7.44
CA GLY A 186 1.78 -12.75 8.34
C GLY A 186 3.03 -12.29 9.11
N ILE A 187 4.07 -13.13 9.20
CA ILE A 187 5.27 -12.82 10.02
C ILE A 187 6.56 -12.99 9.22
N VAL A 188 6.77 -14.16 8.61
CA VAL A 188 8.07 -14.51 8.04
C VAL A 188 8.31 -13.79 6.72
N ALA A 189 7.37 -13.86 5.78
CA ALA A 189 7.46 -13.18 4.50
C ALA A 189 7.64 -11.66 4.64
N PRO A 190 6.82 -10.92 5.42
CA PRO A 190 6.98 -9.48 5.59
C PRO A 190 8.27 -9.10 6.31
N PHE A 191 8.75 -9.92 7.26
CA PHE A 191 10.05 -9.71 7.90
C PHE A 191 11.18 -9.71 6.86
N PHE A 192 11.25 -10.76 6.04
CA PHE A 192 12.29 -10.89 5.02
C PHE A 192 12.13 -9.87 3.90
N ALA A 193 10.89 -9.47 3.59
CA ALA A 193 10.66 -8.39 2.66
C ALA A 193 11.26 -7.08 3.22
N MET A 194 10.88 -6.66 4.42
CA MET A 194 11.43 -5.44 5.01
C MET A 194 12.96 -5.50 5.14
N LEU A 195 13.52 -6.62 5.61
CA LEU A 195 14.97 -6.84 5.65
C LEU A 195 15.61 -6.75 4.26
N GLY A 196 14.98 -7.34 3.25
CA GLY A 196 15.40 -7.27 1.86
C GLY A 196 15.50 -5.84 1.35
N THR A 197 14.64 -4.91 1.80
CA THR A 197 14.70 -3.50 1.36
C THR A 197 15.95 -2.82 1.88
N TYR A 198 16.31 -3.09 3.14
CA TYR A 198 17.53 -2.56 3.75
C TYR A 198 18.79 -3.15 3.11
N LEU A 199 18.80 -4.46 2.86
CA LEU A 199 19.93 -5.12 2.21
C LEU A 199 20.09 -4.66 0.76
N TRP A 200 18.99 -4.55 0.01
CA TRP A 200 19.00 -4.12 -1.38
C TRP A 200 19.50 -2.70 -1.54
N VAL A 201 19.19 -1.79 -0.62
CA VAL A 201 19.64 -0.40 -0.75
C VAL A 201 20.99 -0.17 -0.06
N GLY A 202 21.27 -0.93 0.99
CA GLY A 202 22.49 -0.83 1.79
C GLY A 202 23.68 -1.63 1.29
N TRP A 203 23.54 -2.52 0.29
CA TRP A 203 24.65 -3.39 -0.13
C TRP A 203 25.95 -2.65 -0.48
N PRO A 204 25.97 -1.45 -1.11
CA PRO A 204 27.24 -0.76 -1.39
C PRO A 204 27.97 -0.37 -0.09
N TRP A 205 27.21 0.12 0.89
CA TRP A 205 27.74 0.45 2.22
C TRP A 205 28.20 -0.80 2.98
N ILE A 206 27.46 -1.90 2.89
CA ILE A 206 27.80 -3.18 3.52
C ILE A 206 29.10 -3.74 2.92
N ILE A 207 29.26 -3.74 1.60
CA ILE A 207 30.49 -4.17 0.93
C ILE A 207 31.67 -3.30 1.34
N TRP A 208 31.49 -1.96 1.32
CA TRP A 208 32.51 -1.03 1.76
C TRP A 208 32.97 -1.32 3.20
N TRP A 209 32.02 -1.49 4.12
CA TRP A 209 32.29 -1.80 5.52
C TRP A 209 33.00 -3.16 5.69
N ALA A 210 32.59 -4.18 4.93
CA ALA A 210 33.23 -5.50 4.96
C ALA A 210 34.68 -5.45 4.47
N VAL A 211 34.95 -4.72 3.38
CA VAL A 211 36.31 -4.51 2.86
C VAL A 211 37.17 -3.77 3.88
N MET A 212 36.67 -2.70 4.48
CA MET A 212 37.41 -1.97 5.52
C MET A 212 37.69 -2.81 6.76
N SER A 213 36.71 -3.62 7.18
CA SER A 213 36.88 -4.54 8.30
C SER A 213 37.94 -5.61 8.03
N SER A 214 38.00 -6.15 6.81
CA SER A 214 39.03 -7.14 6.41
C SER A 214 40.45 -6.59 6.37
N ARG A 215 40.62 -5.26 6.26
CA ARG A 215 41.92 -4.57 6.28
C ARG A 215 42.36 -4.19 7.70
N GLY A 216 41.70 -4.73 8.72
CA GLY A 216 42.01 -4.45 10.12
C GLY A 216 41.55 -3.06 10.59
N GLY A 217 40.63 -2.42 9.88
CA GLY A 217 40.14 -1.07 10.22
C GLY A 217 41.19 0.04 10.04
N ILE A 218 42.31 -0.26 9.37
CA ILE A 218 43.33 0.74 9.03
C ILE A 218 42.79 1.54 7.84
N LEU A 219 42.23 2.71 8.13
CA LEU A 219 41.81 3.68 7.13
C LEU A 219 43.08 4.35 6.57
N PRO A 220 43.45 4.14 5.29
CA PRO A 220 44.62 4.81 4.71
C PRO A 220 44.51 6.33 4.79
N ASP A 221 43.29 6.84 4.69
CA ASP A 221 42.91 8.22 5.01
C ASP A 221 41.60 8.21 5.82
N PRO A 222 41.66 8.41 7.14
CA PRO A 222 40.49 8.38 8.01
C PRO A 222 39.39 9.36 7.61
N THR A 223 39.75 10.49 6.99
CA THR A 223 38.79 11.52 6.62
C THR A 223 38.08 11.17 5.32
N ALA A 224 38.83 10.74 4.31
CA ALA A 224 38.27 10.31 3.03
C ALA A 224 37.40 9.06 3.20
N ASP A 225 37.85 8.08 3.96
CA ASP A 225 37.12 6.83 4.14
C ASP A 225 35.83 7.00 4.95
N LEU A 226 35.85 7.91 5.95
CA LEU A 226 34.64 8.29 6.68
C LEU A 226 33.65 9.02 5.75
N ALA A 227 34.14 9.94 4.90
CA ALA A 227 33.30 10.64 3.94
C ALA A 227 32.64 9.68 2.94
N VAL A 228 33.37 8.68 2.43
CA VAL A 228 32.82 7.64 1.56
C VAL A 228 31.75 6.82 2.28
N SER A 229 32.03 6.38 3.51
CA SER A 229 31.06 5.62 4.32
C SER A 229 29.77 6.41 4.57
N ILE A 230 29.89 7.69 4.95
CA ILE A 230 28.74 8.59 5.15
C ILE A 230 27.98 8.77 3.83
N GLY A 231 28.68 8.99 2.72
CA GLY A 231 28.06 9.16 1.39
C GLY A 231 27.26 7.93 0.96
N LEU A 232 27.82 6.73 1.13
CA LEU A 232 27.13 5.47 0.80
C LEU A 232 25.92 5.22 1.72
N TYR A 233 26.05 5.51 3.01
CA TYR A 233 24.92 5.41 3.93
C TYR A 233 23.82 6.43 3.61
N ALA A 234 24.19 7.67 3.29
CA ALA A 234 23.25 8.71 2.88
C ALA A 234 22.51 8.34 1.59
N LEU A 235 23.22 7.77 0.61
CA LEU A 235 22.61 7.22 -0.60
C LEU A 235 21.62 6.10 -0.27
N ALA A 236 21.97 5.22 0.67
CA ALA A 236 21.08 4.15 1.10
C ALA A 236 19.79 4.70 1.75
N VAL A 237 19.92 5.65 2.68
CA VAL A 237 18.76 6.33 3.29
C VAL A 237 17.93 7.07 2.23
N PHE A 238 18.59 7.66 1.22
CA PHE A 238 17.91 8.37 0.14
C PHE A 238 17.11 7.44 -0.77
N LEU A 239 17.56 6.21 -1.06
CA LEU A 239 16.86 5.28 -1.95
C LEU A 239 15.82 4.39 -1.24
N TRP A 240 15.96 4.23 0.08
CA TRP A 240 15.13 3.30 0.87
C TRP A 240 13.62 3.58 0.80
N PRO A 241 13.11 4.83 0.89
CA PRO A 241 11.67 5.12 0.81
C PRO A 241 11.03 4.65 -0.50
N MET A 242 11.77 4.79 -1.60
CA MET A 242 11.33 4.32 -2.91
C MET A 242 11.32 2.79 -2.98
N THR A 243 12.35 2.13 -2.44
CA THR A 243 12.42 0.66 -2.41
C THR A 243 11.35 0.02 -1.52
N VAL A 244 11.08 0.58 -0.33
CA VAL A 244 10.03 0.04 0.55
C VAL A 244 8.64 0.26 -0.06
N LEU A 245 8.41 1.38 -0.74
CA LEU A 245 7.17 1.64 -1.47
C LEU A 245 6.94 0.64 -2.60
N THR A 246 7.96 0.35 -3.41
CA THR A 246 7.82 -0.61 -4.51
C THR A 246 7.54 -2.00 -4.00
N VAL A 247 8.23 -2.42 -2.95
CA VAL A 247 7.98 -3.70 -2.29
C VAL A 247 6.59 -3.76 -1.69
N ALA A 248 6.11 -2.67 -1.07
CA ALA A 248 4.77 -2.62 -0.50
C ALA A 248 3.67 -2.84 -1.54
N ILE A 249 3.84 -2.29 -2.75
CA ILE A 249 2.81 -2.34 -3.80
C ILE A 249 2.92 -3.60 -4.66
N PHE A 250 4.14 -3.98 -5.04
CA PHE A 250 4.40 -5.01 -6.05
C PHE A 250 5.07 -6.27 -5.49
N GLY A 251 5.41 -6.29 -4.21
CA GLY A 251 6.18 -7.36 -3.58
C GLY A 251 7.67 -7.35 -3.95
N PHE A 252 8.39 -8.38 -3.51
CA PHE A 252 9.80 -8.58 -3.87
C PHE A 252 9.92 -9.20 -5.26
N SER A 253 10.14 -8.37 -6.26
CA SER A 253 10.47 -8.81 -7.62
C SER A 253 11.65 -8.02 -8.18
N MET A 254 12.56 -8.73 -8.85
CA MET A 254 13.77 -8.11 -9.43
C MET A 254 13.44 -7.12 -10.55
N ASP A 255 12.35 -7.33 -11.26
CA ASP A 255 11.89 -6.43 -12.33
C ASP A 255 11.42 -5.06 -11.81
N VAL A 256 10.99 -5.01 -10.55
CA VAL A 256 10.53 -3.79 -9.87
C VAL A 256 11.68 -3.12 -9.10
N LEU A 257 12.66 -3.89 -8.62
CA LEU A 257 13.80 -3.40 -7.85
C LEU A 257 14.93 -2.77 -8.67
N ARG A 258 14.73 -2.57 -9.98
CA ARG A 258 15.72 -1.94 -10.84
C ARG A 258 15.95 -0.46 -10.46
N TYR A 259 17.20 -0.10 -10.17
CA TYR A 259 17.56 1.26 -9.77
C TYR A 259 17.27 2.31 -10.83
N ASP A 260 17.33 1.95 -12.11
CA ASP A 260 17.05 2.87 -13.22
C ASP A 260 15.63 3.45 -13.14
N ARG A 261 14.61 2.60 -12.91
CA ARG A 261 13.21 3.02 -12.77
C ARG A 261 12.96 3.80 -11.48
N GLN A 262 13.62 3.42 -10.39
CA GLN A 262 13.56 4.15 -9.12
C GLN A 262 14.14 5.56 -9.27
N LEU A 263 15.35 5.69 -9.84
CA LEU A 263 15.99 6.98 -10.06
C LEU A 263 15.22 7.84 -11.06
N LEU A 264 14.65 7.26 -12.12
CA LEU A 264 13.80 7.98 -13.06
C LEU A 264 12.55 8.55 -12.40
N THR A 265 11.91 7.76 -11.54
CA THR A 265 10.74 8.20 -10.75
C THR A 265 11.11 9.33 -9.80
N ILE A 266 12.24 9.18 -9.09
CA ILE A 266 12.77 10.21 -8.18
C ILE A 266 13.09 11.49 -8.96
N GLY A 267 13.74 11.37 -10.12
CA GLY A 267 14.08 12.52 -10.97
C GLY A 267 12.84 13.27 -11.48
N ARG A 268 11.80 12.55 -11.91
CA ARG A 268 10.52 13.13 -12.35
C ARG A 268 9.75 13.81 -11.21
N ASN A 269 9.91 13.32 -9.98
CA ASN A 269 9.18 13.80 -8.81
C ASN A 269 10.11 14.35 -7.72
N PHE A 270 11.21 15.01 -8.13
CA PHE A 270 12.27 15.38 -7.19
C PHE A 270 11.77 16.29 -6.06
N GLY A 271 10.92 17.27 -6.37
CA GLY A 271 10.34 18.18 -5.36
C GLY A 271 9.55 17.45 -4.27
N PRO A 272 8.47 16.72 -4.62
CA PRO A 272 7.73 15.90 -3.66
C PRO A 272 8.59 14.87 -2.93
N TYR A 273 9.56 14.25 -3.62
CA TYR A 273 10.46 13.28 -3.01
C TYR A 273 11.41 13.91 -1.99
N ALA A 274 11.97 15.08 -2.27
CA ALA A 274 12.82 15.82 -1.34
C ALA A 274 12.06 16.15 -0.05
N ILE A 275 10.76 16.47 -0.13
CA ILE A 275 9.91 16.71 1.04
C ILE A 275 9.74 15.44 1.87
N VAL A 276 9.53 14.28 1.23
CA VAL A 276 9.49 12.97 1.91
C VAL A 276 10.79 12.75 2.66
N ILE A 277 11.95 12.93 2.00
CA ILE A 277 13.27 12.78 2.62
C ILE A 277 13.46 13.75 3.79
N LEU A 278 13.02 15.00 3.67
CA LEU A 278 13.09 15.96 4.78
C LEU A 278 12.21 15.56 5.96
N ALA A 279 10.98 15.09 5.72
CA ALA A 279 10.10 14.59 6.76
C ALA A 279 10.68 13.34 7.46
N LEU A 280 11.29 12.44 6.69
CA LEU A 280 12.01 11.28 7.21
C LEU A 280 13.27 11.70 7.99
N GLY A 281 14.00 12.70 7.51
CA GLY A 281 15.15 13.28 8.19
C GLY A 281 14.77 13.91 9.53
N LEU A 282 13.66 14.66 9.59
CA LEU A 282 13.13 15.24 10.82
C LEU A 282 12.75 14.16 11.84
N THR A 283 12.01 13.14 11.40
CA THR A 283 11.59 12.04 12.27
C THR A 283 12.78 11.20 12.76
N ALA A 284 13.76 10.96 11.90
CA ALA A 284 15.02 10.32 12.29
C ALA A 284 15.83 11.17 13.28
N ALA A 285 15.90 12.49 13.09
CA ALA A 285 16.58 13.41 14.00
C ALA A 285 15.94 13.40 15.39
N ILE A 286 14.61 13.35 15.49
CA ILE A 286 13.88 13.20 16.76
C ILE A 286 14.28 11.88 17.44
N ALA A 287 14.28 10.77 16.70
CA ALA A 287 14.64 9.45 17.24
C ALA A 287 16.11 9.40 17.71
N VAL A 288 17.04 9.94 16.93
CA VAL A 288 18.48 10.00 17.28
C VAL A 288 18.70 10.93 18.47
N GLY A 289 18.11 12.13 18.46
CA GLY A 289 18.22 13.09 19.56
C GLY A 289 17.70 12.51 20.87
N PHE A 290 16.57 11.81 20.83
CA PHE A 290 16.05 11.10 21.99
C PHE A 290 17.01 9.99 22.45
N ARG A 291 17.53 9.17 21.53
CA ARG A 291 18.49 8.10 21.85
C ARG A 291 19.75 8.63 22.54
N GLN A 292 20.28 9.76 22.06
CA GLN A 292 21.43 10.43 22.66
C GLN A 292 21.14 10.95 24.08
N LEU A 293 19.92 11.43 24.34
CA LEU A 293 19.48 11.81 25.68
C LEU A 293 19.39 10.59 26.61
N VAL A 294 18.86 9.46 26.10
CA VAL A 294 18.74 8.21 26.86
C VAL A 294 20.09 7.67 27.30
N GLN A 295 21.10 7.72 26.43
CA GLN A 295 22.45 7.23 26.73
C GLN A 295 23.17 7.97 27.86
N ARG A 296 22.69 9.16 28.23
CA ARG A 296 23.22 9.92 29.37
C ARG A 296 22.68 9.46 30.72
N VAL A 297 21.65 8.61 30.73
CA VAL A 297 21.01 8.08 31.94
C VAL A 297 21.51 6.65 32.21
N PRO A 298 21.97 6.32 33.43
CA PRO A 298 22.42 4.97 33.75
C PRO A 298 21.31 3.93 33.52
N LEU A 299 21.56 2.94 32.67
CA LEU A 299 20.57 1.94 32.26
C LEU A 299 20.05 1.08 33.43
N ALA A 300 20.87 0.88 34.47
CA ALA A 300 20.51 0.14 35.68
C ALA A 300 19.58 0.91 36.64
N SER A 301 19.27 2.17 36.33
CA SER A 301 18.31 2.96 37.11
C SER A 301 16.88 2.73 36.59
N GLY A 302 15.88 2.85 37.47
CA GLY A 302 14.47 2.86 37.04
C GLY A 302 14.18 3.98 36.02
N ALA A 303 14.95 5.07 36.06
CA ALA A 303 14.90 6.14 35.06
C ALA A 303 15.39 5.67 33.67
N GLY A 304 16.42 4.83 33.60
CA GLY A 304 16.91 4.24 32.34
C GLY A 304 15.86 3.36 31.66
N ILE A 305 15.12 2.56 32.44
CA ILE A 305 14.01 1.75 31.93
C ILE A 305 12.89 2.66 31.42
N ALA A 306 12.45 3.65 32.20
CA ALA A 306 11.41 4.59 31.78
C ALA A 306 11.77 5.32 30.47
N TRP A 307 13.03 5.72 30.31
CA TRP A 307 13.54 6.33 29.07
C TRP A 307 13.58 5.37 27.88
N SER A 308 13.92 4.10 28.10
CA SER A 308 13.85 3.09 27.04
C SER A 308 12.41 2.88 26.53
N LEU A 309 11.42 2.89 27.43
CA LEU A 309 10.00 2.78 27.10
C LEU A 309 9.50 4.03 26.35
N GLY A 310 9.89 5.23 26.80
CA GLY A 310 9.61 6.47 26.06
C GLY A 310 10.16 6.45 24.63
N GLY A 311 11.36 5.88 24.44
CA GLY A 311 11.97 5.71 23.12
C GLY A 311 11.20 4.75 22.22
N ALA A 312 10.56 3.73 22.80
CA ALA A 312 9.68 2.81 22.07
C ALA A 312 8.44 3.53 21.52
N VAL A 313 7.81 4.40 22.32
CA VAL A 313 6.67 5.23 21.89
C VAL A 313 7.07 6.17 20.74
N ILE A 314 8.21 6.85 20.87
CA ILE A 314 8.72 7.74 19.82
C ILE A 314 9.03 6.95 18.54
N SER A 315 9.62 5.76 18.67
CA SER A 315 9.92 4.90 17.53
C SER A 315 8.66 4.42 16.81
N ALA A 316 7.62 4.04 17.55
CA ALA A 316 6.32 3.67 17.00
C ALA A 316 5.69 4.85 16.23
N TYR A 317 5.70 6.05 16.83
CA TYR A 317 5.21 7.27 16.19
C TYR A 317 5.95 7.57 14.89
N VAL A 318 7.28 7.62 14.95
CA VAL A 318 8.15 7.89 13.80
C VAL A 318 7.88 6.89 12.68
N ALA A 319 7.83 5.59 12.99
CA ALA A 319 7.59 4.55 12.00
C ALA A 319 6.24 4.74 11.29
N VAL A 320 5.15 4.96 12.04
CA VAL A 320 3.82 5.19 11.46
C VAL A 320 3.80 6.41 10.54
N VAL A 321 4.37 7.54 10.98
CA VAL A 321 4.43 8.77 10.17
C VAL A 321 5.27 8.56 8.92
N THR A 322 6.42 7.87 9.02
CA THR A 322 7.27 7.54 7.88
C THR A 322 6.52 6.71 6.85
N MET A 323 5.88 5.61 7.26
CA MET A 323 5.16 4.72 6.33
C MET A 323 3.99 5.43 5.65
N ARG A 324 3.22 6.24 6.39
CA ARG A 324 2.14 7.06 5.81
C ARG A 324 2.66 8.09 4.82
N THR A 325 3.76 8.77 5.14
CA THR A 325 4.38 9.76 4.25
C THR A 325 4.81 9.14 2.92
N ILE A 326 5.36 7.92 2.98
CA ILE A 326 5.76 7.14 1.80
C ILE A 326 4.53 6.76 0.95
N GLY A 327 3.43 6.31 1.56
CA GLY A 327 2.19 6.02 0.82
C GLY A 327 1.57 7.27 0.19
N LEU A 328 1.59 8.41 0.89
CA LEU A 328 1.07 9.68 0.36
C LEU A 328 1.84 10.17 -0.87
N PHE A 329 3.15 9.93 -0.91
CA PHE A 329 3.97 10.24 -2.07
C PHE A 329 3.48 9.51 -3.32
N TYR A 330 3.17 8.21 -3.21
CA TYR A 330 2.59 7.45 -4.31
C TYR A 330 1.21 7.97 -4.70
N ARG A 331 0.31 8.15 -3.73
CA ARG A 331 -1.07 8.61 -3.97
C ARG A 331 -1.12 9.89 -4.80
N HIS A 332 -0.28 10.87 -4.49
CA HIS A 332 -0.28 12.17 -5.15
C HIS A 332 0.52 12.21 -6.46
N ASN A 333 1.47 11.30 -6.65
CA ASN A 333 2.38 11.33 -7.81
C ASN A 333 2.24 10.12 -8.74
N LYS A 334 1.23 9.24 -8.54
CA LYS A 334 1.03 7.98 -9.27
C LYS A 334 1.25 8.08 -10.79
N ARG A 335 0.77 9.17 -11.41
CA ARG A 335 0.86 9.41 -12.87
C ARG A 335 2.29 9.62 -13.39
N HIS A 336 3.25 9.94 -12.51
CA HIS A 336 4.63 10.25 -12.86
C HIS A 336 5.61 9.10 -12.54
N PHE A 337 5.11 7.97 -12.06
CA PHE A 337 5.94 6.80 -11.78
C PHE A 337 6.38 6.10 -13.08
N ALA A 338 7.58 5.54 -13.08
CA ALA A 338 8.19 4.91 -14.25
C ALA A 338 7.74 3.45 -14.49
N TRP A 339 6.89 2.90 -13.62
CA TRP A 339 6.30 1.57 -13.79
C TRP A 339 4.85 1.74 -14.23
N GLU A 340 4.58 1.28 -15.45
CA GLU A 340 3.23 0.97 -15.89
C GLU A 340 2.79 -0.26 -15.10
N ALA A 341 1.77 -0.10 -14.26
CA ALA A 341 0.98 -1.26 -13.86
C ALA A 341 0.24 -1.68 -15.14
N GLU A 342 0.77 -2.69 -15.83
CA GLU A 342 0.07 -3.37 -16.91
C GLU A 342 -1.30 -3.89 -16.44
#